data_AF-A0A519ZQH2-F1
#
_entry.id   AF-A0A519ZQH2-F1
#
_cell.length_a   1.000
_cell.length_b   1.000
_cell.length_c   1.000
_cell.angle_alpha   90.00
_cell.angle_beta   90.00
_cell.angle_gamma   90.00
#
_symmetry.space_group_name_H-M   'P 1'
#
loop_
_entity.id
_entity.type
_entity.pdbx_description
1 polymer ?
#
loop_
_entity_poly.entity_id
_entity_poly.type
_entity_poly.pdbx_seq_one_letter_code
_entity_poly.pdbx_strand_id
1 'polypeptide(L)' 'MSVKFRLTLMNFMQFFIWGSWLITIGVYWFQNKQWSGAEFG' A
#
# COMPACT_ATOMS: atom_id res chain seq x y z
N MET A 1 20.30 -2.42 20.84
CA MET A 1 19.13 -2.25 19.95
C MET A 1 17.86 -2.60 20.73
N SER A 2 17.03 -1.61 21.04
CA SER A 2 15.78 -1.80 21.81
C SER A 2 14.74 -2.58 21.00
N VAL A 3 14.15 -3.64 21.58
CA VAL A 3 13.08 -4.44 20.93
C VAL A 3 11.88 -3.57 20.57
N LYS A 4 11.54 -2.59 21.43
CA LYS A 4 10.47 -1.62 21.18
C LYS A 4 10.69 -0.88 19.85
N PHE A 5 11.91 -0.40 19.61
CA PHE A 5 12.25 0.31 18.38
C PHE A 5 12.11 -0.59 17.14
N ARG A 6 12.58 -1.85 17.21
CA ARG A 6 12.45 -2.82 16.13
C ARG A 6 10.98 -3.10 15.78
N LEU A 7 10.14 -3.29 16.79
CA LEU A 7 8.70 -3.50 16.59
C LEU A 7 8.00 -2.28 16.02
N THR A 8 8.36 -1.08 16.46
CA THR A 8 7.83 0.17 15.87
C THR A 8 8.18 0.28 14.39
N LEU A 9 9.44 0.01 14.03
CA LEU A 9 9.87 0.05 12.63
C LEU A 9 9.18 -1.02 11.78
N MET A 10 9.05 -2.25 12.29
CA MET A 10 8.35 -3.33 11.59
C MET A 10 6.88 -3.00 11.33
N ASN A 11 6.17 -2.45 12.33
CA ASN A 11 4.77 -2.04 12.15
C ASN A 11 4.65 -0.87 11.16
N PHE A 12 5.54 0.12 11.24
CA PHE A 12 5.57 1.21 10.27
C PHE A 12 5.77 0.70 8.84
N MET A 13 6.77 -0.16 8.64
CA MET A 13 7.08 -0.73 7.32
C MET A 13 5.92 -1.58 6.80
N GLN A 14 5.24 -2.34 7.66
CA GLN A 14 4.06 -3.13 7.28
C GLN A 14 2.97 -2.25 6.67
N PHE A 15 2.57 -1.18 7.37
CA PHE A 15 1.52 -0.27 6.87
C PHE A 15 1.99 0.56 5.67
N PHE A 16 3.26 0.98 5.66
CA PHE A 16 3.84 1.72 4.56
C PHE A 16 3.85 0.93 3.25
N ILE A 17 4.31 -0.32 3.29
CA ILE A 17 4.37 -1.19 2.11
C ILE A 17 2.96 -1.51 1.61
N TRP A 18 2.03 -1.83 2.53
CA TRP A 18 0.65 -2.11 2.17
C TRP A 18 -0.04 -0.90 1.52
N GLY A 19 0.13 0.30 2.10
CA GLY A 19 -0.39 1.54 1.53
C GLY A 19 0.21 1.86 0.17
N SER A 20 1.52 1.69 0.00
CA SER A 20 2.21 1.91 -1.27
C SER A 20 1.72 0.96 -2.37
N TRP A 21 1.47 -0.31 -2.02
CA TRP A 21 0.91 -1.29 -2.94
C TRP A 21 -0.49 -0.93 -3.40
N LEU A 22 -1.39 -0.52 -2.49
CA LEU A 22 -2.75 -0.08 -2.83
C LEU A 22 -2.75 1.13 -3.76
N ILE A 23 -1.92 2.14 -3.48
CA ILE A 23 -1.80 3.33 -4.35
C ILE A 23 -1.29 2.91 -5.73
N THR A 24 -0.27 2.06 -5.78
CA THR A 24 0.31 1.58 -7.04
C THR A 24 -0.73 0.84 -7.89
N ILE A 25 -1.51 -0.04 -7.28
CA ILE A 25 -2.57 -0.76 -7.99
C ILE A 25 -3.68 0.19 -8.42
N GLY A 26 -4.13 1.11 -7.55
CA GLY A 26 -5.13 2.10 -7.92
C GLY A 26 -4.69 2.92 -9.13
N VAL A 27 -3.48 3.46 -9.09
CA VAL A 27 -2.89 4.22 -10.22
C VAL A 27 -2.79 3.35 -11.47
N TYR A 28 -2.29 2.11 -11.36
CA TYR A 28 -2.20 1.20 -12.51
C TYR A 28 -3.57 0.92 -13.14
N TRP A 29 -4.57 0.63 -12.30
CA TRP A 29 -5.94 0.32 -12.69
C TRP A 29 -6.60 1.50 -13.42
N PHE A 30 -6.53 2.70 -12.86
CA PHE A 30 -7.17 3.88 -13.44
C PHE A 30 -6.40 4.47 -14.63
N GLN A 31 -5.06 4.47 -14.59
CA GLN A 31 -4.26 5.13 -15.63
C GLN A 31 -3.91 4.22 -16.81
N ASN A 32 -3.62 2.93 -16.57
CA ASN A 32 -3.18 2.02 -17.64
C ASN A 32 -4.31 1.17 -18.22
N LYS A 33 -5.30 0.80 -17.40
CA LYS A 33 -6.44 -0.02 -17.84
C LYS A 33 -7.70 0.78 -18.15
N GLN A 34 -7.80 2.04 -17.69
CA GLN A 34 -8.99 2.91 -17.79
C GLN A 34 -10.29 2.22 -17.34
N TRP A 35 -10.19 1.25 -16.45
CA TRP A 35 -11.35 0.57 -15.91
C TRP A 35 -12.17 1.53 -15.05
N SER A 36 -13.49 1.43 -15.16
CA SER A 36 -14.37 2.32 -14.40
C SER A 36 -14.27 1.98 -12.92
N GLY A 37 -14.47 2.97 -12.03
CA GLY A 37 -14.45 2.74 -10.58
C GLY A 37 -15.47 1.70 -10.09
N ALA A 38 -16.45 1.33 -10.91
CA ALA A 38 -17.43 0.27 -10.61
C ALA A 38 -16.84 -1.15 -10.71
N GLU A 39 -15.68 -1.33 -11.36
CA GLU A 39 -14.96 -2.60 -11.42
C GLU A 39 -13.93 -2.73 -10.28
N PHE A 40 -13.63 -1.61 -9.59
CA PHE A 40 -12.70 -1.57 -8.46
C PHE A 40 -13.42 -2.01 -7.18
N GLY A 41 -13.58 -3.32 -7.00
CA GLY A 41 -14.25 -3.93 -5.84
C GLY A 41 -14.30 -5.44 -5.90
#